data_AF-A0A3A6T9J8-F1
#
_entry.id   AF-A0A3A6T9J8-F1
#
_cell.length_a   1.000
_cell.length_b   1.000
_cell.length_c   1.000
_cell.angle_alpha   90.00
_cell.angle_beta   90.00
_cell.angle_gamma   90.00
#
_symmetry.space_group_name_H-M   'P 1'
#
loop_
_entity.id
_entity.type
_entity.pdbx_description
1 polymer ?
#
loop_
_entity_poly.entity_id
_entity_poly.type
_entity_poly.pdbx_seq_one_letter_code
_entity_poly.pdbx_strand_id
1 'polypeptide(L)' 'MNSLSQIRFWACLIILPLIIIGAVYNIGYLAGYNIMSQEFGLPSNYGSMGLIAAGMCSIQPFIKTVGELKVKISSKYSIS' A
#
# COMPACT_ATOMS: atom_id res chain seq x y z
N MET A 1 14.45 -17.56 13.53
CA MET A 1 13.12 -17.13 13.03
C MET A 1 12.42 -18.34 12.45
N ASN A 2 11.20 -18.65 12.89
CA ASN A 2 10.42 -19.77 12.32
C ASN A 2 10.15 -19.49 10.83
N SER A 3 10.21 -20.51 9.97
CA SER A 3 9.99 -20.39 8.52
C SER A 3 8.70 -19.62 8.17
N LEU A 4 7.64 -19.85 8.97
CA LEU A 4 6.35 -19.17 8.86
C LEU A 4 6.45 -17.64 9.02
N SER A 5 7.29 -17.16 9.93
CA SER A 5 7.49 -15.71 10.15
C SER A 5 8.23 -15.06 8.99
N GLN A 6 9.18 -15.78 8.37
CA GLN A 6 9.90 -15.29 7.20
C GLN A 6 8.99 -15.22 5.97
N ILE A 7 8.16 -16.23 5.74
CA ILE A 7 7.17 -16.22 4.64
C ILE A 7 6.20 -15.05 4.80
N ARG A 8 5.66 -14.83 6.00
CA ARG A 8 4.76 -13.69 6.29
C ARG A 8 5.43 -12.34 6.03
N PHE A 9 6.71 -12.19 6.39
CA PHE A 9 7.47 -10.98 6.13
C PHE A 9 7.59 -10.68 4.62
N TRP A 10 7.98 -11.67 3.83
CA TRP A 10 8.10 -11.52 2.38
C TRP A 10 6.73 -11.29 1.71
N ALA A 11 5.68 -11.96 2.18
CA ALA A 11 4.32 -11.73 1.70
C ALA A 11 3.87 -10.28 1.97
N CYS A 12 4.07 -9.76 3.19
CA CYS A 12 3.77 -8.36 3.51
C CYS A 12 4.56 -7.39 2.63
N LEU A 13 5.84 -7.67 2.37
CA LEU A 13 6.69 -6.83 1.53
C LEU A 13 6.16 -6.67 0.09
N ILE A 14 5.46 -7.68 -0.44
CA ILE A 14 4.86 -7.66 -1.79
C ILE A 14 3.43 -7.11 -1.75
N ILE A 15 2.62 -7.52 -0.79
CA ILE A 15 1.18 -7.18 -0.74
C ILE A 15 0.97 -5.72 -0.36
N LEU A 16 1.71 -5.19 0.62
CA LEU A 16 1.56 -3.80 1.08
C LEU A 16 1.75 -2.77 -0.06
N PRO A 17 2.81 -2.80 -0.88
CA PRO A 17 2.96 -1.84 -1.97
C PRO A 17 1.85 -1.98 -3.02
N LEU A 18 1.33 -3.19 -3.29
CA LEU A 18 0.19 -3.35 -4.20
C LEU A 18 -1.07 -2.66 -3.67
N ILE A 19 -1.34 -2.76 -2.36
CA ILE A 19 -2.49 -2.07 -1.74
C ILE A 19 -2.30 -0.55 -1.80
N ILE A 20 -1.08 -0.05 -1.54
CA ILE A 20 -0.77 1.38 -1.63
C ILE A 20 -0.96 1.90 -3.06
N ILE A 21 -0.43 1.20 -4.07
CA ILE A 21 -0.60 1.55 -5.49
C ILE A 21 -2.09 1.55 -5.87
N GLY A 22 -2.83 0.52 -5.44
CA GLY A 22 -4.26 0.43 -5.64
C GLY A 22 -5.00 1.63 -5.04
N ALA A 23 -4.63 2.07 -3.85
CA ALA A 23 -5.22 3.26 -3.24
C ALA A 23 -4.92 4.54 -4.02
N VAL A 24 -3.68 4.75 -4.47
CA VAL A 24 -3.31 5.93 -5.28
C VAL A 24 -4.11 5.97 -6.59
N TYR A 25 -4.23 4.83 -7.28
CA TYR A 25 -5.05 4.71 -8.49
C TYR A 25 -6.51 5.09 -8.21
N ASN A 26 -7.08 4.56 -7.11
CA ASN A 26 -8.46 4.83 -6.74
C ASN A 26 -8.70 6.28 -6.31
N ILE A 27 -7.73 6.94 -5.67
CA ILE A 27 -7.79 8.38 -5.39
C ILE A 27 -7.88 9.17 -6.70
N GLY A 28 -7.00 8.87 -7.67
CA GLY A 28 -7.01 9.53 -8.98
C GLY A 28 -8.31 9.30 -9.74
N TYR A 29 -8.82 8.07 -9.73
CA TYR A 29 -10.11 7.73 -10.33
C TYR A 29 -11.27 8.49 -9.67
N LEU A 30 -11.31 8.55 -8.33
CA LEU A 30 -12.34 9.27 -7.59
C LEU A 30 -12.31 10.77 -7.87
N ALA A 31 -11.10 11.35 -7.91
CA ALA A 31 -10.90 12.77 -8.22
C ALA A 31 -11.38 13.10 -9.64
N GLY A 32 -10.95 12.31 -10.64
CA GLY A 32 -11.38 12.49 -12.03
C GLY A 32 -12.88 12.30 -12.22
N TYR A 33 -13.46 11.27 -11.58
CA TYR A 33 -14.89 11.02 -11.61
C TYR A 33 -15.68 12.18 -10.98
N ASN A 34 -15.23 12.71 -9.83
CA ASN A 34 -15.91 13.81 -9.17
C ASN A 34 -15.91 15.09 -10.02
N ILE A 35 -14.78 15.40 -10.67
CA ILE A 35 -14.68 16.54 -11.60
C ILE A 35 -15.71 16.39 -12.73
N MET A 36 -15.73 15.21 -13.39
CA MET A 36 -16.67 14.94 -14.48
C MET A 36 -18.13 14.91 -13.99
N SER A 37 -18.37 14.40 -12.78
CA SER A 37 -19.73 14.31 -12.21
C SER A 37 -20.34 15.68 -11.91
N GLN A 38 -19.53 16.67 -11.53
CA GLN A 38 -19.98 18.04 -11.34
C GLN A 38 -20.38 18.72 -12.65
N GLU A 39 -19.67 18.41 -13.75
CA GLU A 39 -20.00 18.97 -15.07
C GLU A 39 -21.25 18.35 -15.70
N PHE A 40 -21.48 17.05 -15.50
CA PHE A 40 -22.54 16.29 -16.18
C PHE A 40 -23.72 15.89 -15.26
N GLY A 41 -23.72 16.30 -13.98
CA GLY A 41 -24.79 15.99 -13.02
C GLY A 41 -24.89 14.51 -12.63
N LEU A 42 -23.77 13.78 -12.67
CA LEU A 42 -23.71 12.36 -12.33
C LEU A 42 -23.67 12.15 -10.80
N PRO A 43 -24.20 11.03 -10.29
CA PRO A 43 -24.17 10.72 -8.86
C PRO A 43 -22.75 10.47 -8.36
N SER A 44 -22.38 11.08 -7.24
CA SER A 44 -21.08 10.88 -6.59
C SER A 44 -20.86 9.39 -6.24
N ASN A 45 -19.70 8.84 -6.63
CA ASN A 45 -19.32 7.46 -6.35
C ASN A 45 -18.35 7.41 -5.16
N TYR A 46 -18.60 6.53 -4.19
CA TYR A 46 -17.76 6.34 -2.99
C TYR A 46 -17.25 4.91 -2.83
N GLY A 47 -17.51 4.01 -3.79
CA GLY A 47 -17.22 2.58 -3.66
C GLY A 47 -15.75 2.24 -3.45
N SER A 48 -14.85 3.15 -3.82
CA SER A 48 -13.40 2.99 -3.69
C SER A 48 -12.82 3.50 -2.36
N MET A 49 -13.62 4.13 -1.48
CA MET A 49 -13.13 4.66 -0.19
C MET A 49 -12.48 3.58 0.70
N GLY A 50 -13.00 2.34 0.67
CA GLY A 50 -12.43 1.23 1.46
C GLY A 50 -11.00 0.88 1.06
N LEU A 51 -10.71 0.86 -0.25
CA LEU A 51 -9.35 0.61 -0.76
C LEU A 51 -8.42 1.78 -0.44
N ILE A 52 -8.92 3.02 -0.50
CA ILE A 52 -8.14 4.21 -0.13
C ILE A 52 -7.75 4.16 1.34
N ALA A 53 -8.69 3.85 2.24
CA ALA A 53 -8.43 3.71 3.66
C ALA A 53 -7.43 2.57 3.94
N ALA A 54 -7.60 1.41 3.30
CA ALA A 54 -6.68 0.28 3.43
C ALA A 54 -5.25 0.63 2.94
N GLY A 55 -5.13 1.38 1.84
CA GLY A 55 -3.86 1.90 1.34
C GLY A 55 -3.18 2.85 2.31
N MET A 56 -3.92 3.83 2.82
CA MET A 56 -3.36 4.80 3.79
C MET A 56 -2.90 4.10 5.07
N CYS A 57 -3.68 3.16 5.60
CA CYS A 57 -3.32 2.37 6.78
C CYS A 57 -2.12 1.43 6.55
N SER A 58 -1.84 1.05 5.30
CA SER A 58 -0.74 0.14 4.97
C SER A 58 0.62 0.84 4.77
N ILE A 59 0.66 2.17 4.72
CA ILE A 59 1.92 2.94 4.60
C ILE A 59 2.83 2.73 5.83
N GLN A 60 2.29 2.90 7.03
CA GLN A 60 3.08 2.77 8.27
C GLN A 60 3.70 1.36 8.44
N PRO A 61 2.95 0.25 8.30
CA PRO A 61 3.55 -1.08 8.34
C PRO A 61 4.50 -1.34 7.17
N PHE A 62 4.28 -0.74 5.99
CA PHE A 62 5.22 -0.86 4.88
C PHE A 62 6.58 -0.22 5.20
N ILE A 63 6.60 1.02 5.70
CA ILE A 63 7.82 1.72 6.09
C ILE A 63 8.59 0.90 7.13
N LYS A 64 7.89 0.37 8.14
CA LYS A 64 8.49 -0.50 9.16
C LYS A 64 9.11 -1.76 8.54
N THR A 65 8.38 -2.43 7.64
CA THR A 65 8.84 -3.67 6.98
C THR A 65 10.06 -3.41 6.10
N VAL A 66 10.10 -2.28 5.37
CA VAL A 66 11.26 -1.85 4.58
C VAL A 66 12.45 -1.50 5.47
N GLY A 67 12.22 -0.84 6.60
CA GLY A 67 13.26 -0.56 7.60
C GLY A 67 13.89 -1.85 8.14
N GLU A 68 13.06 -2.83 8.51
CA GLU A 68 13.53 -4.16 8.93
C GLU A 68 14.29 -4.90 7.82
N LEU A 69 13.85 -4.78 6.56
CA LEU A 69 14.56 -5.35 5.40
C LEU A 69 15.95 -4.72 5.27
N LYS A 70 16.07 -3.39 5.36
CA LYS A 70 17.34 -2.66 5.26
C LYS A 70 18.32 -3.11 6.33
N VAL A 71 17.88 -3.27 7.58
CA VAL A 71 18.71 -3.76 8.69
C VAL A 71 19.16 -5.21 8.43
N LYS A 72 18.24 -6.10 7.99
CA LYS A 72 18.59 -7.50 7.66
C LYS A 72 19.61 -7.60 6.54
N ILE A 73 19.48 -6.79 5.49
CA ILE A 73 20.44 -6.74 4.39
C ILE A 73 21.78 -6.20 4.91
N SER A 74 21.79 -5.06 5.61
CA SER A 74 23.02 -4.46 6.14
C SER A 74 23.78 -5.38 7.09
N SER A 75 23.08 -6.09 7.99
CA SER A 75 23.69 -7.07 8.88
C SER A 75 24.30 -8.25 8.13
N LYS A 76 23.72 -8.66 7.00
CA LYS A 76 24.23 -9.75 6.18
C LYS A 76 25.50 -9.37 5.40
N TYR A 77 25.65 -8.10 5.06
CA TYR A 77 26.82 -7.57 4.33
C TYR A 77 27.95 -7.07 5.23
N SER A 78 27.68 -6.73 6.50
CA SER A 78 28.72 -6.29 7.44
C SER A 78 29.53 -7.43 8.08
N ILE A 79 29.21 -8.68 7.74
CA ILE A 79 29.88 -9.90 8.25
C ILE A 79 30.66 -10.61 7.12
N SER A 80 30.79 -10.01 5.94
CA SER A 80 31.73 -10.42 4.88
C SER A 80 32.86 -9.42 4.75
#